data_AF-A0A1F3VTX5-F1
#
_entry.id   AF-A0A1F3VTX5-F1
#
_cell.length_a   1.000
_cell.length_b   1.000
_cell.length_c   1.000
_cell.angle_alpha   90.00
_cell.angle_beta   90.00
_cell.angle_gamma   90.00
#
_symmetry.space_group_name_H-M   'P 1'
#
loop_
_entity.id
_entity.type
_entity.pdbx_description
1 polymer ?
#
loop_
_entity_poly.entity_id
_entity_poly.type
_entity_poly.pdbx_seq_one_letter_code
_entity_poly.pdbx_strand_id
1 'polypeptide(L)' 'MEGSEVRRIREKFELTREEFAEFLCIAGYRSMINIETDFRNTSKFSAKVLSYLDSLPKNKALGLIEELNRHEP' A
#
# COMPACT_ATOMS: atom_id res chain seq x y z
N MET A 1 3.47 3.61 11.26
CA MET A 1 3.36 4.28 9.96
C MET A 1 2.06 5.04 10.00
N GLU A 2 2.15 6.36 9.88
CA GLU A 2 1.01 7.26 9.85
C GLU A 2 0.26 7.13 8.51
N GLY A 3 -1.02 7.45 8.50
CA GLY A 3 -1.87 7.44 7.31
C GLY A 3 -1.35 8.36 6.21
N SER A 4 -0.75 9.49 6.61
CA SER A 4 -0.07 10.43 5.72
C SER A 4 1.09 9.78 4.94
N GLU A 5 1.88 8.91 5.60
CA GLU A 5 2.97 8.17 4.97
C GLU A 5 2.43 7.13 4.00
N VAL A 6 1.38 6.40 4.37
CA VAL A 6 0.71 5.42 3.49
C VAL A 6 0.21 6.10 2.22
N ARG A 7 -0.46 7.26 2.38
CA ARG A 7 -0.96 8.06 1.26
C ARG A 7 0.17 8.49 0.34
N ARG A 8 1.28 9.00 0.88
CA ARG A 8 2.47 9.39 0.11
C ARG A 8 3.03 8.22 -0.70
N ILE A 9 3.14 7.04 -0.09
CA ILE A 9 3.68 5.84 -0.76
C ILE A 9 2.74 5.41 -1.90
N ARG A 10 1.43 5.39 -1.67
CA ARG A 10 0.46 5.09 -2.73
C ARG A 10 0.57 6.07 -3.90
N GLU A 11 0.62 7.37 -3.61
CA GLU A 11 0.73 8.43 -4.62
C GLU A 11 2.07 8.37 -5.38
N LYS A 12 3.18 8.01 -4.71
CA LYS A 12 4.48 7.75 -5.36
C LYS A 12 4.39 6.68 -6.45
N PHE A 13 3.56 5.67 -6.23
CA PHE A 13 3.33 4.57 -7.17
C PHE A 13 2.17 4.84 -8.14
N GLU A 14 1.52 6.01 -8.07
CA GLU A 14 0.39 6.40 -8.93
C GLU A 14 -0.79 5.41 -8.88
N LEU A 15 -0.91 4.69 -7.77
CA LEU A 15 -2.00 3.72 -7.56
C LEU A 15 -3.24 4.41 -7.01
N THR A 16 -4.39 3.98 -7.49
CA THR A 16 -5.69 4.27 -6.88
C THR A 16 -5.78 3.61 -5.50
N ARG A 17 -6.75 4.04 -4.69
CA ARG A 17 -6.98 3.42 -3.38
C ARG A 17 -7.49 1.99 -3.51
N GLU A 18 -8.23 1.70 -4.58
CA GLU A 18 -8.72 0.38 -4.92
C GLU A 18 -7.56 -0.57 -5.24
N GLU A 19 -6.69 -0.21 -6.18
CA GLU A 19 -5.51 -1.01 -6.54
C GLU A 19 -4.58 -1.23 -5.34
N PHE A 20 -4.41 -0.20 -4.51
CA PHE A 20 -3.58 -0.31 -3.31
C PHE A 20 -4.23 -1.16 -2.21
N ALA A 21 -5.56 -1.15 -2.12
CA ALA A 21 -6.30 -2.03 -1.23
C ALA A 21 -6.17 -3.49 -1.65
N GLU A 22 -6.24 -3.76 -2.95
CA GLU A 22 -6.05 -5.08 -3.55
C GLU A 22 -4.64 -5.59 -3.24
N PHE A 23 -3.61 -4.79 -3.53
CA PHE A 23 -2.22 -5.12 -3.19
C PHE A 23 -2.02 -5.44 -1.70
N LEU A 24 -2.63 -4.66 -0.81
CA LEU A 24 -2.52 -4.89 0.63
C LEU A 24 -3.47 -5.98 1.15
N CYS A 25 -4.27 -6.61 0.28
CA CYS A 25 -5.25 -7.64 0.61
C CYS A 25 -6.23 -7.18 1.69
N ILE A 26 -6.74 -5.94 1.57
CA ILE A 26 -7.76 -5.39 2.47
C ILE A 26 -9.07 -5.15 1.73
N ALA A 27 -10.16 -4.98 2.49
CA ALA A 27 -11.53 -4.98 1.97
C ALA A 27 -11.91 -3.87 0.97
N GLY A 28 -10.97 -3.02 0.51
CA GLY A 28 -11.20 -2.04 -0.55
C GLY A 28 -11.09 -0.57 -0.12
N TYR A 29 -11.62 0.32 -0.95
CA TYR A 29 -11.48 1.78 -0.87
C TYR A 29 -11.72 2.38 0.52
N ARG A 30 -12.81 1.97 1.18
CA ARG A 30 -13.17 2.49 2.51
C ARG A 30 -12.12 2.14 3.57
N SER A 31 -11.54 0.95 3.48
CA SER A 31 -10.45 0.54 4.38
C SER A 31 -9.19 1.36 4.14
N MET A 32 -8.89 1.69 2.88
CA MET A 32 -7.77 2.57 2.54
C MET A 32 -7.97 4.00 3.05
N ILE A 33 -9.16 4.59 2.89
CA ILE A 33 -9.45 5.91 3.47
C ILE A 33 -9.22 5.87 4.97
N ASN A 34 -9.79 4.88 5.67
CA ASN A 34 -9.67 4.78 7.11
C ASN A 34 -8.20 4.72 7.55
N ILE A 35 -7.34 4.05 6.78
CA ILE A 35 -5.91 4.02 7.02
C ILE A 35 -5.26 5.37 6.75
N GLU A 36 -5.50 5.97 5.58
CA GLU A 36 -4.86 7.23 5.18
C GLU A 36 -5.25 8.43 6.03
N THR A 37 -6.41 8.38 6.69
CA THR A 37 -6.88 9.42 7.62
C THR A 37 -6.63 9.08 9.08
N ASP A 38 -5.79 8.07 9.38
CA ASP A 38 -5.47 7.61 10.73
C ASP A 38 -6.68 7.16 11.58
N PHE A 39 -7.83 6.90 10.94
CA PHE A 39 -9.01 6.34 11.62
C PHE A 39 -8.77 4.86 11.99
N ARG A 40 -7.93 4.18 11.22
CA ARG A 40 -7.48 2.81 11.47
C ARG A 40 -5.98 2.70 11.26
N ASN A 41 -5.29 2.04 12.17
CA ASN A 41 -3.87 1.76 12.01
C ASN A 41 -3.60 0.76 10.87
N THR A 42 -2.55 1.03 10.10
CA THR A 42 -1.93 0.05 9.19
C THR A 42 -1.41 -1.15 9.98
N SER A 43 -1.58 -2.37 9.46
CA SER A 43 -1.02 -3.57 10.10
C SER A 43 0.52 -3.48 10.17
N LYS A 44 1.13 -4.11 11.19
CA LYS A 44 2.61 -4.12 11.33
C LYS A 44 3.31 -4.73 10.11
N PHE A 45 2.71 -5.76 9.50
CA PHE A 45 3.25 -6.40 8.30
C PHE A 45 3.16 -5.47 7.10
N SER A 46 1.97 -4.91 6.83
CA SER A 46 1.75 -3.95 5.76
C SER A 46 2.70 -2.75 5.92
N ALA A 47 2.86 -2.21 7.13
CA ALA A 47 3.80 -1.11 7.38
C ALA A 47 5.25 -1.50 7.02
N LYS A 48 5.71 -2.71 7.39
CA LYS A 48 7.05 -3.20 7.04
C LYS A 48 7.22 -3.35 5.52
N VAL A 49 6.23 -3.90 4.83
CA VAL A 49 6.25 -4.06 3.36
C VAL A 49 6.28 -2.69 2.68
N LEU A 50 5.42 -1.77 3.12
CA LEU A 50 5.37 -0.41 2.56
C LEU A 50 6.68 0.37 2.78
N SER A 51 7.28 0.27 3.97
CA SER A 51 8.60 0.86 4.23
C SER A 51 9.69 0.27 3.34
N TYR A 52 9.65 -1.06 3.10
CA TYR A 52 10.59 -1.70 2.18
C TYR A 52 10.38 -1.21 0.74
N LEU A 53 9.15 -1.22 0.23
CA LEU A 53 8.83 -0.73 -1.11
C LEU A 53 9.23 0.74 -1.30
N ASP A 54 9.04 1.57 -0.28
CA ASP A 54 9.42 2.98 -0.35
C ASP A 54 10.95 3.18 -0.39
N SER A 55 11.72 2.27 0.19
CA SER A 55 13.19 2.30 0.10
C SER A 55 13.75 1.90 -1.28
N LEU A 56 12.93 1.29 -2.14
CA LEU A 56 13.33 0.84 -3.47
C LEU A 56 13.15 1.94 -4.55
N PRO A 57 13.91 1.87 -5.66
CA PRO A 57 13.59 2.59 -6.88
C PRO A 57 12.16 2.30 -7.35
N LYS A 58 11.43 3.32 -7.84
CA LYS A 58 10.01 3.22 -8.22
C LYS A 58 9.71 2.03 -9.16
N ASN A 59 10.55 1.82 -10.18
CA ASN A 59 10.40 0.71 -11.12
C ASN A 59 10.53 -0.67 -10.47
N LYS A 60 11.46 -0.84 -9.51
CA LYS A 60 11.61 -2.11 -8.77
C LYS A 60 10.44 -2.36 -7.83
N ALA A 61 9.97 -1.32 -7.15
CA ALA A 61 8.81 -1.42 -6.27
C ALA A 61 7.54 -1.82 -7.05
N LEU A 62 7.29 -1.15 -8.18
CA LEU A 62 6.15 -1.47 -9.05
C LEU A 62 6.23 -2.90 -9.62
N GLY A 63 7.41 -3.34 -10.06
CA GLY A 63 7.57 -4.72 -10.53
C GLY A 63 7.28 -5.76 -9.45
N LEU A 64 7.63 -5.47 -8.19
CA LEU A 64 7.29 -6.35 -7.06
C LEU A 64 5.78 -6.33 -6.74
N ILE A 65 5.13 -5.17 -6.78
CA ILE A 65 3.68 -5.06 -6.61
C ILE A 65 2.95 -5.87 -7.68
N GLU A 66 3.36 -5.73 -8.95
CA GLU A 66 2.77 -6.48 -10.06
C GLU A 66 2.94 -7.99 -9.89
N GLU A 67 4.14 -8.44 -9.53
CA GLU A 67 4.40 -9.87 -9.30
C GLU A 67 3.55 -10.42 -8.14
N LEU A 68 3.45 -9.68 -7.03
CA LEU A 68 2.64 -10.11 -5.88
C LEU A 68 1.14 -10.16 -6.20
N ASN A 69 0.62 -9.22 -6.99
CA ASN A 69 -0.78 -9.22 -7.41
C ASN A 69 -1.17 -10.39 -8.32
N ARG A 70 -0.20 -11.13 -8.88
CA ARG A 70 -0.47 -12.35 -9.67
C ARG A 70 -0.73 -13.59 -8.81
N HIS A 71 -0.51 -13.50 -7.50
CA HIS A 71 -0.74 -14.59 -6.56
C HIS A 71 -2.03 -14.36 -5.77
N GLU A 72 -2.82 -15.42 -5.58
CA GLU A 72 -3.99 -15.35 -4.70
C GLU A 72 -3.57 -15.30 -3.22
N PRO A 73 -4.22 -14.47 -2.40
CA PRO A 73 -3.94 -14.32 -0.97
C PRO A 73 -4.42 -15.48 -0.08
#